data_AF-A0A7C0V141-F1
#
_entry.id   AF-A0A7C0V141-F1
#
_cell.length_a   1.000
_cell.length_b   1.000
_cell.length_c   1.000
_cell.angle_alpha   90.00
_cell.angle_beta   90.00
_cell.angle_gamma   90.00
#
_symmetry.space_group_name_H-M   'P 1'
#
loop_
_entity.id
_entity.type
_entity.pdbx_description
1 polymer ?
#
loop_
_entity_poly.entity_id
_entity_poly.type
_entity_poly.pdbx_seq_one_letter_code
_entity_poly.pdbx_strand_id
1 'polypeptide(L)'
;LILFGGPRSNSLTQRLQDYLPIKISNEGVTLGAFPIPGSDLAVKFIYPNPLNPNKFVVVNAGTSPLASCLSERLSLFYTGVGFPDFMIFDLSFKEKGWGGMIAAGFFDQNWQVAKEYCVVR
;
A
#
# COMPACT_ATOMS: atom_id res chain seq x y z
N LEU A 1 -5.88 -11.74 -7.00
CA LEU A 1 -5.43 -10.85 -8.10
C LEU A 1 -4.27 -10.04 -7.56
N ILE A 2 -3.16 -9.94 -8.29
CA ILE A 2 -2.00 -9.13 -7.88
C ILE A 2 -1.82 -8.04 -8.94
N LEU A 3 -1.80 -6.79 -8.51
CA LEU A 3 -1.63 -5.62 -9.34
C LEU A 3 -0.27 -4.99 -9.06
N PHE A 4 0.40 -4.63 -10.16
CA PHE A 4 1.64 -3.87 -10.15
C PHE A 4 1.36 -2.51 -10.79
N GLY A 5 1.71 -1.44 -10.08
CA GLY A 5 1.47 -0.06 -10.49
C GLY A 5 0.22 0.57 -9.89
N GLY A 6 0.31 1.88 -9.64
CA GLY A 6 -0.79 2.72 -9.17
C GLY A 6 -1.78 3.12 -10.28
N PRO A 7 -2.77 3.97 -9.97
CA PRO A 7 -3.81 4.42 -10.92
C PRO A 7 -3.28 5.02 -12.23
N ARG A 8 -2.09 5.62 -12.21
CA ARG A 8 -1.50 6.23 -13.42
C ARG A 8 -0.88 5.19 -14.37
N SER A 9 -0.42 4.07 -13.85
CA SER A 9 0.34 3.06 -14.61
C SER A 9 -0.41 1.74 -14.81
N ASN A 10 -1.51 1.53 -14.10
CA ASN A 10 -2.33 0.33 -14.19
C ASN A 10 -3.82 0.71 -14.23
N SER A 11 -4.46 0.47 -15.37
CA SER A 11 -5.88 0.82 -15.60
C SER A 11 -6.84 0.09 -14.68
N LEU A 12 -6.49 -1.11 -14.20
CA LEU A 12 -7.31 -1.84 -13.24
C LEU A 12 -7.15 -1.26 -11.83
N THR A 13 -5.95 -0.87 -11.43
CA THR A 13 -5.76 -0.11 -10.18
C THR A 13 -6.52 1.22 -10.25
N GLN A 14 -6.50 1.92 -11.38
CA GLN A 14 -7.26 3.15 -11.59
C GLN A 14 -8.76 2.95 -11.38
N ARG A 15 -9.32 1.89 -11.99
CA ARG A 15 -10.73 1.54 -11.87
C ARG A 15 -11.14 1.21 -10.43
N LEU A 16 -10.22 0.63 -9.64
CA LEU A 16 -10.48 0.19 -8.28
C LEU A 16 -10.26 1.29 -7.23
N GLN A 17 -9.44 2.29 -7.52
CA GLN A 17 -8.94 3.29 -6.57
C GLN A 17 -10.01 3.90 -5.65
N ASP A 18 -11.20 4.19 -6.16
CA ASP A 18 -12.26 4.82 -5.37
C ASP A 18 -12.92 3.90 -4.34
N TYR A 19 -12.73 2.59 -4.48
CA TYR A 19 -13.25 1.55 -3.59
C TYR A 19 -12.19 1.01 -2.61
N LEU A 20 -10.92 1.38 -2.79
CA LEU A 20 -9.82 0.90 -1.97
C LEU A 20 -9.56 1.86 -0.80
N PRO A 21 -9.15 1.34 0.37
CA PRO A 21 -8.89 2.16 1.55
C PRO A 21 -7.58 2.96 1.44
N ILE A 22 -6.73 2.62 0.46
CA ILE A 22 -5.46 3.29 0.20
C ILE A 22 -5.49 3.88 -1.20
N LYS A 23 -5.42 5.21 -1.26
CA LYS A 23 -5.43 5.98 -2.51
C LYS A 23 -4.05 6.52 -2.80
N ILE A 24 -3.49 6.14 -3.96
CA ILE A 24 -2.19 6.58 -4.46
C ILE A 24 -2.37 7.71 -5.48
N SER A 25 -1.60 8.79 -5.33
CA SER A 25 -1.54 9.95 -6.23
C SER A 25 -0.07 10.38 -6.43
N ASN A 26 0.17 11.43 -7.21
CA ASN A 26 1.54 11.95 -7.37
C ASN A 26 1.95 12.83 -6.17
N GLU A 27 0.97 13.34 -5.44
CA GLU A 27 1.10 14.24 -4.31
C GLU A 27 1.31 13.47 -2.99
N GLY A 28 1.00 12.17 -3.00
CA GLY A 28 1.15 11.29 -1.85
C GLY A 28 0.17 10.12 -1.83
N VAL A 29 -0.01 9.58 -0.64
CA VAL A 29 -0.90 8.44 -0.35
C VAL A 29 -1.94 8.89 0.67
N THR A 30 -3.19 8.48 0.50
CA THR A 30 -4.21 8.60 1.54
C THR A 30 -4.53 7.22 2.07
N LEU A 31 -4.30 6.99 3.36
CA LEU A 31 -4.62 5.76 4.09
C LEU A 31 -5.89 6.01 4.92
N GLY A 32 -7.06 5.60 4.42
CA GLY A 32 -8.34 5.91 5.06
C GLY A 32 -8.52 7.41 5.24
N ALA A 33 -8.53 7.88 6.49
CA ALA A 33 -8.61 9.31 6.84
C ALA A 33 -7.24 10.00 7.01
N PHE A 34 -6.13 9.29 6.82
CA PHE A 34 -4.77 9.80 7.03
C PHE A 34 -4.13 10.22 5.70
N PRO A 35 -3.98 11.53 5.42
CA PRO A 35 -3.17 11.98 4.31
C PRO A 35 -1.68 11.82 4.63
N ILE A 36 -0.93 11.24 3.70
CA ILE A 36 0.51 11.03 3.78
C ILE A 36 1.13 11.69 2.54
N PRO A 37 1.48 12.99 2.62
CA PRO A 37 2.07 13.70 1.49
C PRO A 37 3.48 13.21 1.18
N GLY A 38 3.87 13.21 -0.09
CA GLY A 38 5.23 12.84 -0.50
C GLY A 38 5.31 12.28 -1.92
N SER A 39 6.42 12.53 -2.60
CA SER A 39 6.61 12.14 -4.01
C SER A 39 7.14 10.73 -4.21
N ASP A 40 7.72 10.08 -3.21
CA ASP A 40 8.41 8.78 -3.36
C ASP A 40 8.01 7.75 -2.29
N LEU A 41 6.71 7.52 -2.17
CA LEU A 41 6.12 6.53 -1.27
C LEU A 41 5.84 5.23 -2.03
N ALA A 42 6.45 4.14 -1.57
CA ALA A 42 6.11 2.79 -1.95
C ALA A 42 4.93 2.29 -1.12
N VAL A 43 4.02 1.58 -1.76
CA VAL A 43 2.75 1.12 -1.18
C VAL A 43 2.55 -0.35 -1.47
N LYS A 44 2.21 -1.11 -0.44
CA LYS A 44 1.73 -2.49 -0.54
C LYS A 44 0.52 -2.68 0.32
N PHE A 45 -0.50 -3.34 -0.21
CA PHE A 45 -1.62 -3.79 0.62
C PHE A 45 -2.41 -4.93 -0.02
N ILE A 46 -3.16 -5.62 0.83
CA ILE A 46 -4.20 -6.58 0.46
C ILE A 46 -5.57 -6.01 0.81
N TYR A 47 -6.59 -6.29 0.00
CA TYR A 47 -7.97 -5.87 0.25
C TYR A 47 -8.98 -6.81 -0.43
N PRO A 48 -10.21 -7.00 0.10
CA PRO A 48 -11.27 -7.71 -0.61
C PRO A 48 -11.51 -7.06 -1.96
N ASN A 49 -11.50 -7.83 -3.04
CA ASN A 49 -11.62 -7.28 -4.38
C ASN A 49 -13.04 -6.68 -4.56
N PRO A 50 -13.19 -5.36 -4.78
CA PRO A 50 -14.49 -4.71 -4.92
C PRO A 50 -15.31 -5.24 -6.11
N LEU A 51 -14.65 -5.78 -7.13
CA LEU A 51 -15.30 -6.35 -8.32
C LEU A 51 -15.56 -7.87 -8.19
N ASN A 52 -15.01 -8.52 -7.16
CA ASN A 52 -15.27 -9.93 -6.85
C ASN A 52 -15.01 -10.19 -5.35
N PRO A 53 -16.00 -9.96 -4.48
CA PRO A 53 -15.83 -10.00 -3.02
C PRO A 53 -15.35 -11.35 -2.46
N ASN A 54 -15.47 -12.43 -3.21
CA ASN A 54 -14.99 -13.77 -2.81
C ASN A 54 -13.47 -13.95 -3.01
N LYS A 55 -12.76 -12.91 -3.46
CA LYS A 55 -11.32 -12.94 -3.77
C LYS A 55 -10.64 -11.70 -3.23
N PHE A 56 -9.33 -11.80 -3.01
CA PHE A 56 -8.48 -10.65 -2.66
C PHE A 56 -7.84 -10.00 -3.89
N VAL A 57 -7.60 -8.71 -3.77
CA VAL A 57 -6.67 -7.94 -4.58
C VAL A 57 -5.46 -7.53 -3.73
N VAL A 58 -4.27 -7.70 -4.28
CA VAL A 58 -3.02 -7.21 -3.72
C VAL A 58 -2.49 -6.12 -4.64
N VAL A 59 -2.08 -4.98 -4.10
CA VAL A 59 -1.54 -3.86 -4.87
C VAL A 59 -0.09 -3.63 -4.45
N ASN A 60 0.80 -3.59 -5.44
CA ASN A 60 2.19 -3.19 -5.31
C ASN A 60 2.40 -1.97 -6.19
N ALA A 61 2.68 -0.82 -5.61
CA ALA A 61 2.71 0.43 -6.35
C ALA A 61 3.63 1.46 -5.68
N GLY A 62 3.85 2.58 -6.35
CA GLY A 62 4.46 3.75 -5.75
C GLY A 62 3.93 5.03 -6.38
N THR A 63 4.17 6.15 -5.70
CA THR A 63 3.81 7.50 -6.17
C THR A 63 4.75 8.00 -7.29
N SER A 64 5.93 7.37 -7.43
CA SER A 64 6.91 7.63 -8.49
C SER A 64 7.45 6.33 -9.09
N PRO A 65 8.20 6.40 -10.22
CA PRO A 65 8.93 5.24 -10.74
C PRO A 65 9.94 4.67 -9.76
N LEU A 66 10.63 5.53 -8.98
CA LEU A 66 11.59 5.08 -7.96
C LEU A 66 10.89 4.35 -6.81
N ALA A 67 9.75 4.87 -6.35
CA ALA A 67 8.95 4.23 -5.32
C ALA A 67 8.31 2.91 -5.79
N SER A 68 7.92 2.83 -7.06
CA SER A 68 7.41 1.59 -7.66
C SER A 68 8.51 0.51 -7.75
N CYS A 69 9.76 0.89 -8.03
CA CYS A 69 10.88 -0.05 -7.93
C CYS A 69 11.14 -0.47 -6.47
N LEU A 70 11.01 0.48 -5.53
CA LEU A 70 11.18 0.22 -4.11
C LEU A 70 10.10 -0.74 -3.57
N SER A 71 8.86 -0.67 -4.07
CA SER A 71 7.82 -1.63 -3.65
C SER A 71 8.28 -3.06 -3.92
N GLU A 72 8.96 -3.36 -5.02
CA GLU A 72 9.38 -4.73 -5.31
C GLU A 72 10.42 -5.32 -4.34
N ARG A 73 11.05 -4.50 -3.47
CA ARG A 73 12.04 -4.98 -2.50
C ARG A 73 11.47 -5.81 -1.34
N LEU A 74 10.18 -5.71 -1.06
CA LEU A 74 9.50 -6.54 -0.05
C LEU A 74 8.64 -7.61 -0.75
N SER A 75 9.21 -8.77 -1.02
CA SER A 75 8.47 -9.88 -1.65
C SER A 75 7.43 -10.45 -0.68
N LEU A 76 6.15 -10.26 -1.01
CA LEU A 76 5.01 -10.63 -0.16
C LEU A 76 4.84 -12.14 0.08
N PHE A 77 5.48 -12.99 -0.74
CA PHE A 77 5.38 -14.45 -0.66
C PHE A 77 6.65 -15.10 -0.15
N TYR A 78 7.35 -14.42 0.75
CA TYR A 78 8.52 -14.98 1.43
C TYR A 78 8.09 -15.74 2.68
N THR A 79 8.59 -16.97 2.84
CA THR A 79 8.23 -17.82 3.99
C THR A 79 8.83 -17.28 5.29
N GLY A 80 8.09 -17.40 6.39
CA GLY A 80 8.57 -17.00 7.72
C GLY A 80 8.54 -15.50 8.02
N VAL A 81 7.89 -14.68 7.18
CA VAL A 81 7.75 -13.23 7.39
C VAL A 81 6.27 -12.86 7.57
N GLY A 82 5.94 -12.27 8.71
CA GLY A 82 4.59 -11.79 9.03
C GLY A 82 4.41 -10.34 8.58
N PHE A 83 4.17 -10.11 7.29
CA PHE A 83 3.83 -8.78 6.81
C PHE A 83 2.42 -8.36 7.26
N PRO A 84 2.21 -7.09 7.62
CA PRO A 84 0.89 -6.55 7.92
C PRO A 84 0.05 -6.39 6.64
N ASP A 85 -1.25 -6.13 6.78
CA ASP A 85 -2.17 -6.01 5.64
C ASP A 85 -1.82 -4.84 4.72
N PHE A 86 -1.19 -3.79 5.25
CA PHE A 86 -0.67 -2.68 4.46
C PHE A 86 0.65 -2.13 4.99
N MET A 87 1.43 -1.58 4.07
CA MET A 87 2.70 -0.91 4.31
C MET A 87 2.86 0.27 3.35
N ILE A 88 3.32 1.40 3.88
CA ILE A 88 3.69 2.61 3.16
C ILE A 88 5.07 3.01 3.66
N PHE A 89 6.03 3.13 2.76
CA PHE A 89 7.44 3.38 3.12
C PHE A 89 8.10 4.25 2.06
N ASP A 90 9.06 5.06 2.48
CA ASP A 90 9.75 5.99 1.60
C ASP A 90 11.14 5.48 1.18
N LEU A 91 11.86 6.28 0.39
CA LEU A 91 13.21 5.93 -0.07
C LEU A 91 14.22 5.71 1.07
N SER A 92 13.98 6.25 2.27
CA SER A 92 14.86 6.03 3.42
C SER A 92 14.83 4.58 3.91
N PHE A 93 13.82 3.80 3.50
CA PHE A 93 13.78 2.34 3.72
C PHE A 93 15.03 1.63 3.20
N LYS A 94 15.67 2.16 2.15
CA LYS A 94 16.91 1.59 1.58
C LYS A 94 18.08 1.60 2.57
N GLU A 95 18.13 2.61 3.44
CA GLU A 95 19.22 2.82 4.40
C GLU A 95 18.81 2.37 5.81
N LYS A 96 17.57 2.64 6.19
CA LYS A 96 17.05 2.45 7.55
C LYS A 96 16.25 1.16 7.73
N GLY A 97 16.02 0.40 6.65
CA GLY A 97 15.10 -0.74 6.65
C GLY A 97 13.74 -0.34 7.18
N TRP A 98 13.23 -1.09 8.15
CA TRP A 98 11.95 -0.81 8.84
C TRP A 98 11.84 0.60 9.42
N GLY A 99 12.95 1.29 9.73
CA GLY A 99 12.93 2.69 10.17
C GLY A 99 12.48 3.70 9.10
N GLY A 100 12.41 3.30 7.83
CA GLY A 100 11.83 4.07 6.72
C GLY A 100 10.35 3.75 6.46
N MET A 101 9.70 3.00 7.36
CA MET A 101 8.25 2.79 7.31
C MET A 101 7.53 4.08 7.73
N ILE A 102 6.62 4.54 6.89
CA ILE A 102 5.77 5.71 7.14
C ILE A 102 4.45 5.28 7.77
N ALA A 103 3.84 4.22 7.26
CA ALA A 103 2.67 3.61 7.88
C ALA A 103 2.63 2.11 7.67
N ALA A 104 2.14 1.38 8.65
CA ALA A 104 1.93 -0.06 8.56
C ALA A 104 0.85 -0.50 9.55
N GLY A 105 0.11 -1.54 9.20
CA GLY A 105 -0.94 -2.04 10.08
C GLY A 105 -1.87 -3.06 9.45
N PHE A 106 -2.84 -3.46 10.25
CA PHE A 106 -3.91 -4.37 9.87
C PHE A 106 -5.21 -3.59 9.70
N PHE A 107 -6.08 -4.08 8.82
CA PHE A 107 -7.44 -3.58 8.80
C PHE A 107 -8.24 -4.17 9.96
N ASP A 108 -9.31 -3.49 10.38
CA ASP A 108 -10.25 -4.07 11.32
C ASP A 108 -11.06 -5.23 10.69
N GLN A 109 -11.93 -5.86 11.48
CA GLN A 109 -12.81 -6.94 11.04
C GLN A 109 -13.76 -6.57 9.89
N ASN A 110 -13.94 -5.27 9.60
CA ASN A 110 -14.76 -4.72 8.53
C ASN A 110 -13.92 -4.15 7.38
N TRP A 111 -12.63 -4.49 7.32
CA TRP A 111 -11.67 -3.99 6.33
C TRP A 111 -11.50 -2.47 6.34
N GLN A 112 -11.65 -1.83 7.51
CA GLN A 112 -11.45 -0.40 7.69
C GLN A 112 -10.10 -0.09 8.32
N VAL A 113 -9.59 1.11 8.04
CA VAL A 113 -8.38 1.63 8.69
C VAL A 113 -8.77 2.12 10.09
N ALA A 114 -8.26 1.46 11.12
CA ALA A 114 -8.47 1.85 12.51
C ALA A 114 -7.14 2.18 13.20
N LYS A 115 -7.13 3.24 14.02
CA LYS A 115 -5.91 3.73 14.69
C LYS A 115 -5.31 2.69 15.64
N GLU A 116 -6.13 1.84 16.26
CA GLU A 116 -5.65 0.80 17.15
C GLU A 116 -4.81 -0.29 16.46
N TYR A 117 -4.99 -0.48 15.14
CA TYR A 117 -4.36 -1.55 14.38
C TYR A 117 -3.25 -1.06 13.45
N CYS A 118 -2.89 0.23 13.51
CA CYS A 118 -1.88 0.79 12.63
C CYS A 118 -1.00 1.84 13.30
N VAL A 119 0.19 2.00 12.73
CA VAL A 119 1.09 3.11 13.01
C VAL A 119 1.15 3.98 11.77
N VAL A 120 1.06 5.29 11.97
CA VAL A 120 1.28 6.32 10.94
C VAL A 120 2.23 7.34 11.55
N ARG A 121 3.34 7.61 10.87
CA ARG A 121 4.40 8.53 11.30
C ARG A 121 4.30 9.88 10.61
#